data_AF-E4NK19-F1
#
_entry.id   AF-E4NK19-F1
#
_cell.length_a   1.000
_cell.length_b   1.000
_cell.length_c   1.000
_cell.angle_alpha   90.00
_cell.angle_beta   90.00
_cell.angle_gamma   90.00
#
_symmetry.space_group_name_H-M   'P 1'
#
loop_
_entity.id
_entity.type
_entity.pdbx_description
1 polymer ?
#
loop_
_entity_poly.entity_id
_entity_poly.type
_entity_poly.pdbx_seq_one_letter_code
_entity_poly.pdbx_strand_id
1 'polypeptide(L)'
;MEEEATSIKALFLEYQQTKEEQKSRIAFRDNLPYVTLGLVAAVLVAGSLSTPLLLLISAATPALGWLYLANDKKISDMGRYIRTSLDPRLGAISQEQVTMFAWEHFHRSDAGRTQRRTIQCAVDLALFTGIPTVALAVCWSGGRNSALSLAVSAIEVAAVITLAIHIVKHAKSSH
;
A
#
# COMPACT_ATOMS: atom_id res chain seq x y z
N MET A 1 27.89 32.13 -2.93
CA MET A 1 26.64 32.81 -3.34
C MET A 1 25.97 32.19 -4.57
N GLU A 2 26.55 32.24 -5.78
CA GLU A 2 25.89 31.69 -6.99
C GLU A 2 25.82 30.14 -7.01
N GLU A 3 26.90 29.48 -6.55
CA GLU A 3 26.97 28.01 -6.41
C GLU A 3 26.04 27.47 -5.31
N GLU A 4 25.91 28.20 -4.19
CA GLU A 4 24.98 27.89 -3.11
C GLU A 4 23.52 28.05 -3.57
N ALA A 5 23.19 29.14 -4.27
CA ALA A 5 21.85 29.36 -4.81
C ALA A 5 21.46 28.26 -5.82
N THR A 6 22.42 27.82 -6.64
CA THR A 6 22.22 26.71 -7.59
C THR A 6 21.99 25.39 -6.86
N SER A 7 22.76 25.12 -5.81
CA SER A 7 22.64 23.91 -4.99
C SER A 7 21.31 23.86 -4.24
N ILE A 8 20.87 24.98 -3.65
CA ILE A 8 19.56 25.12 -3.01
C ILE A 8 18.45 24.86 -4.03
N LYS A 9 18.53 25.46 -5.22
CA LYS A 9 17.54 25.25 -6.29
C LYS A 9 17.46 23.79 -6.74
N ALA A 10 18.61 23.11 -6.86
CA ALA A 10 18.65 21.69 -7.19
C ALA A 10 17.97 20.82 -6.12
N LEU A 11 18.23 21.09 -4.84
CA LEU A 11 17.59 20.38 -3.72
C LEU A 11 16.09 20.64 -3.63
N PHE A 12 15.64 21.87 -3.93
CA PHE A 12 14.22 22.18 -4.02
C PHE A 12 13.53 21.44 -5.17
N LEU A 13 14.19 21.31 -6.32
CA LEU A 13 13.67 20.53 -7.45
C LEU A 13 13.56 19.05 -7.10
N GLU A 14 14.58 18.49 -6.44
CA GLU A 14 14.57 17.10 -5.96
C GLU A 14 13.43 16.86 -4.96
N TYR A 15 13.23 17.80 -4.02
CA TYR A 15 12.09 17.76 -3.09
C TYR A 15 10.74 17.79 -3.81
N GLN A 16 10.55 18.71 -4.76
CA GLN A 16 9.30 18.81 -5.53
C GLN A 16 9.00 17.53 -6.31
N GLN A 17 9.98 16.97 -7.01
CA GLN A 17 9.80 15.72 -7.74
C GLN A 17 9.45 14.55 -6.81
N THR A 18 10.12 14.47 -5.65
CA THR A 18 9.82 13.45 -4.64
C THR A 18 8.39 13.59 -4.10
N LYS A 19 7.93 14.82 -3.86
CA LYS A 19 6.55 15.08 -3.40
C LYS A 19 5.50 14.76 -4.47
N GLU A 20 5.78 15.04 -5.74
CA GLU A 20 4.88 14.67 -6.84
C GLU A 20 4.77 13.15 -7.00
N GLU A 21 5.89 12.42 -6.91
CA GLU A 21 5.84 10.95 -6.89
C GLU A 21 5.06 10.45 -5.67
N GLN A 22 5.31 11.02 -4.48
CA GLN A 22 4.57 10.67 -3.26
C GLN A 22 3.07 10.87 -3.42
N LYS A 23 2.64 12.00 -3.99
CA LYS A 23 1.23 12.30 -4.26
C LYS A 23 0.61 11.30 -5.24
N SER A 24 1.30 10.99 -6.34
CA SER A 24 0.84 10.00 -7.32
C SER A 24 0.65 8.62 -6.69
N ARG A 25 1.60 8.18 -5.86
CA ARG A 25 1.50 6.89 -5.16
C ARG A 25 0.40 6.86 -4.11
N ILE A 26 0.19 7.96 -3.38
CA ILE A 26 -0.93 8.09 -2.43
C ILE A 26 -2.26 7.95 -3.19
N ALA A 27 -2.43 8.68 -4.28
CA ALA A 27 -3.64 8.60 -5.09
C ALA A 27 -3.89 7.18 -5.64
N PHE A 28 -2.83 6.50 -6.11
CA PHE A 28 -2.94 5.12 -6.56
C PHE A 28 -3.35 4.18 -5.40
N ARG A 29 -2.67 4.27 -4.26
CA ARG A 29 -2.96 3.46 -3.06
C ARG A 29 -4.41 3.66 -2.59
N ASP A 30 -4.87 4.90 -2.53
CA ASP A 30 -6.20 5.24 -2.02
C ASP A 30 -7.32 4.79 -2.97
N ASN A 31 -7.01 4.59 -4.25
CA ASN A 31 -7.95 4.05 -5.24
C ASN A 31 -8.05 2.51 -5.23
N LEU A 32 -7.04 1.79 -4.77
CA LEU A 32 -7.01 0.32 -4.80
C LEU A 32 -8.18 -0.35 -4.06
N PRO A 33 -8.65 0.14 -2.89
CA PRO A 33 -9.82 -0.42 -2.26
C PRO A 33 -11.09 -0.33 -3.12
N TYR A 34 -11.30 0.82 -3.76
CA TYR A 34 -12.45 1.01 -4.66
C TYR A 34 -12.37 0.13 -5.90
N VAL A 35 -11.18 -0.02 -6.48
CA VAL A 35 -10.94 -0.94 -7.60
C VAL A 35 -11.21 -2.39 -7.19
N THR A 36 -10.79 -2.78 -5.99
CA THR A 36 -11.03 -4.14 -5.45
C THR A 36 -12.51 -4.40 -5.26
N LEU A 37 -13.25 -3.47 -4.65
CA LEU A 37 -14.69 -3.58 -4.48
C LEU A 37 -15.44 -3.61 -5.82
N GLY A 38 -15.02 -2.77 -6.78
CA GLY A 38 -15.58 -2.77 -8.13
C GLY A 38 -15.37 -4.09 -8.86
N LEU A 39 -14.18 -4.68 -8.76
CA LEU A 39 -13.87 -6.00 -9.30
C LEU A 39 -14.76 -7.08 -8.69
N VAL A 40 -14.87 -7.12 -7.35
CA VAL A 40 -15.70 -8.10 -6.63
C VAL A 40 -17.16 -7.95 -7.04
N ALA A 41 -17.69 -6.73 -7.07
CA ALA A 41 -19.06 -6.45 -7.48
C ALA A 41 -19.31 -6.89 -8.93
N ALA A 42 -18.39 -6.60 -9.86
CA ALA A 42 -18.50 -6.99 -11.26
C ALA A 42 -18.58 -8.51 -11.41
N VAL A 43 -17.74 -9.27 -10.69
CA VAL A 43 -17.76 -10.73 -10.74
C VAL A 43 -19.05 -11.29 -10.14
N LEU A 44 -19.56 -10.72 -9.05
CA LEU A 44 -20.84 -11.13 -8.45
C LEU A 44 -22.03 -10.87 -9.39
N VAL A 45 -22.06 -9.72 -10.07
CA VAL A 45 -23.11 -9.36 -11.05
C VAL A 45 -23.05 -10.21 -12.31
N ALA A 46 -21.84 -10.59 -12.76
CA ALA A 46 -21.65 -11.45 -13.94
C ALA A 46 -22.28 -12.85 -13.82
N GLY A 47 -22.85 -13.22 -12.67
CA GLY A 47 -24.05 -14.05 -12.67
C GLY A 47 -23.85 -15.51 -13.08
N SER A 48 -22.82 -16.16 -12.57
CA SER A 48 -22.91 -17.46 -11.88
C SER A 48 -21.57 -17.57 -11.17
N LEU A 49 -21.54 -17.99 -9.90
CA LEU A 49 -20.30 -18.25 -9.17
C LEU A 49 -19.61 -19.49 -9.75
N SER A 50 -19.34 -19.47 -11.05
CA SER A 50 -18.54 -20.45 -11.72
C SER A 50 -17.18 -20.45 -11.01
N THR A 51 -16.70 -21.65 -10.74
CA THR A 51 -15.40 -21.90 -10.10
C THR A 51 -14.29 -21.00 -10.69
N PRO A 52 -14.19 -20.76 -12.02
CA PRO A 52 -13.15 -19.88 -12.58
C PRO A 52 -13.26 -18.41 -12.16
N LEU A 53 -14.48 -17.85 -12.05
CA LEU A 53 -14.68 -16.45 -11.67
C LEU A 53 -14.37 -16.22 -10.18
N LEU A 54 -14.64 -17.21 -9.33
CA LEU A 54 -14.26 -17.18 -7.91
C LEU A 54 -12.74 -17.25 -7.73
N LEU A 55 -12.04 -18.06 -8.53
CA LEU A 55 -10.58 -18.09 -8.55
C LEU A 55 -10.01 -16.76 -9.05
N LEU A 56 -10.67 -16.10 -10.02
CA LEU A 56 -10.26 -14.76 -10.44
C LEU A 56 -10.32 -13.73 -9.29
N ILE A 57 -11.40 -13.70 -8.51
CA ILE A 57 -11.46 -12.86 -7.29
C ILE A 57 -10.32 -13.22 -6.33
N SER A 58 -10.12 -14.51 -6.13
CA SER A 58 -9.15 -15.07 -5.18
C SER A 58 -7.69 -14.76 -5.57
N ALA A 59 -7.39 -14.69 -6.86
CA ALA A 59 -6.08 -14.32 -7.39
C ALA A 59 -5.87 -12.79 -7.47
N ALA A 60 -6.87 -12.05 -7.96
CA ALA A 60 -6.72 -10.62 -8.21
C ALA A 60 -6.69 -9.80 -6.92
N THR A 61 -7.46 -10.19 -5.91
CA THR A 61 -7.56 -9.43 -4.65
C THR A 61 -6.22 -9.37 -3.88
N PRO A 62 -5.48 -10.49 -3.71
CA PRO A 62 -4.14 -10.45 -3.13
C PRO A 62 -3.13 -9.68 -3.98
N ALA A 63 -3.23 -9.72 -5.31
CA ALA A 63 -2.36 -8.96 -6.19
C ALA A 63 -2.55 -7.44 -6.01
N LEU A 64 -3.81 -6.98 -5.91
CA LEU A 64 -4.14 -5.60 -5.59
C LEU A 64 -3.66 -5.20 -4.18
N GLY A 65 -3.80 -6.10 -3.21
CA GLY A 65 -3.28 -5.88 -1.85
C GLY A 65 -1.75 -5.80 -1.79
N TRP A 66 -1.04 -6.56 -2.62
CA TRP A 66 0.42 -6.44 -2.75
C TRP A 66 0.82 -5.08 -3.33
N LEU A 67 0.12 -4.61 -4.37
CA LEU A 67 0.35 -3.28 -4.92
C LEU A 67 0.07 -2.18 -3.89
N TYR A 68 -0.94 -2.35 -3.04
CA TYR A 68 -1.24 -1.44 -1.94
C TYR A 68 -0.05 -1.34 -0.97
N LEU A 69 0.45 -2.48 -0.49
CA LEU A 69 1.60 -2.52 0.44
C LEU A 69 2.89 -1.95 -0.17
N ALA A 70 3.16 -2.29 -1.44
CA ALA A 70 4.34 -1.79 -2.13
C ALA A 70 4.33 -0.27 -2.24
N ASN A 71 3.17 0.33 -2.51
CA ASN A 71 3.03 1.79 -2.53
C ASN A 71 3.16 2.39 -1.14
N ASP A 72 2.56 1.80 -0.12
CA ASP A 72 2.65 2.35 1.25
C ASP A 72 4.09 2.35 1.79
N LYS A 73 4.86 1.29 1.50
CA LYS A 73 6.30 1.28 1.77
C LYS A 73 7.05 2.38 1.03
N LYS A 74 6.79 2.59 -0.26
CA LYS A 74 7.46 3.64 -1.06
C LYS A 74 7.11 5.04 -0.55
N ILE A 75 5.86 5.29 -0.18
CA ILE A 75 5.42 6.54 0.45
C ILE A 75 6.20 6.79 1.74
N SER A 76 6.35 5.75 2.57
CA SER A 76 7.10 5.81 3.83
C SER A 76 8.60 6.06 3.61
N ASP A 77 9.21 5.39 2.62
CA ASP A 77 10.62 5.54 2.27
C ASP A 77 10.92 6.95 1.72
N MET A 78 10.04 7.51 0.87
CA MET A 78 10.16 8.90 0.38
C MET A 78 10.05 9.91 1.52
N GLY A 79 9.08 9.75 2.43
CA GLY A 79 8.97 10.62 3.59
C GLY A 79 10.20 10.52 4.50
N ARG A 80 10.80 9.33 4.65
CA ARG A 80 12.07 9.15 5.37
C ARG A 80 13.20 9.88 4.65
N TYR A 81 13.34 9.71 3.34
CA TYR A 81 14.35 10.36 2.52
C TYR A 81 14.33 11.89 2.66
N ILE A 82 13.14 12.50 2.59
CA ILE A 82 12.98 13.95 2.77
C ILE A 82 13.55 14.40 4.12
N ARG A 83 13.22 13.68 5.21
CA ARG A 83 13.64 14.07 6.56
C ARG A 83 15.09 13.73 6.89
N THR A 84 15.59 12.58 6.45
CA THR A 84 16.92 12.08 6.85
C THR A 84 18.01 12.47 5.88
N SER A 85 17.66 12.87 4.66
CA SER A 85 18.64 13.14 3.61
C SER A 85 18.50 14.55 3.03
N LEU A 86 17.31 14.98 2.62
CA LEU A 86 17.13 16.32 2.02
C LEU A 86 17.23 17.45 3.04
N ASP A 87 16.54 17.34 4.18
CA ASP A 87 16.54 18.37 5.24
C ASP A 87 17.96 18.66 5.79
N PRO A 88 18.81 17.65 6.10
CA PRO A 88 20.18 17.91 6.54
C PRO A 88 21.08 18.51 5.45
N ARG A 89 20.91 18.10 4.19
CA ARG A 89 21.68 18.64 3.05
C ARG A 89 21.39 20.13 2.84
N LEU A 90 20.15 20.57 3.07
CA LEU A 90 19.76 21.98 3.02
C LEU A 90 20.28 22.77 4.22
N GLY A 91 20.21 22.21 5.44
CA GLY A 91 20.77 22.85 6.64
C GLY A 91 22.29 23.07 6.55
N ALA A 92 23.02 22.17 5.90
CA ALA A 92 24.45 22.33 5.66
C ALA A 92 24.80 23.50 4.74
N ILE A 93 23.90 23.90 3.83
CA ILE A 93 24.11 25.00 2.88
C ILE A 93 23.66 26.34 3.48
N SER A 94 22.60 26.36 4.29
CA SER A 94 21.97 27.61 4.73
C SER A 94 22.69 28.35 5.86
N GLN A 95 23.62 27.73 6.59
CA GLN A 95 24.30 28.20 7.83
C GLN A 95 23.38 28.67 9.00
N GLU A 96 22.19 29.18 8.71
CA GLU A 96 21.08 29.33 9.65
C GLU A 96 20.32 28.00 9.75
N GLN A 97 20.05 27.55 10.98
CA GLN A 97 19.21 26.40 11.30
C GLN A 97 17.73 26.69 11.04
N VAL A 98 17.38 27.22 9.87
CA VAL A 98 15.99 27.36 9.46
C VAL A 98 15.50 25.98 9.02
N THR A 99 14.66 25.35 9.83
CA THR A 99 13.94 24.13 9.44
C THR A 99 12.95 24.48 8.32
N MET A 100 13.41 24.50 7.07
CA MET A 100 12.58 24.87 5.92
C MET A 100 11.41 23.88 5.71
N PHE A 101 11.56 22.62 6.15
CA PHE A 101 10.52 21.60 6.09
C PHE A 101 9.81 21.37 7.44
N ALA A 102 9.56 22.43 8.22
CA ALA A 102 8.89 22.35 9.52
C ALA A 102 7.55 21.56 9.47
N TRP A 103 6.80 21.68 8.36
CA TRP A 103 5.56 20.92 8.14
C TRP A 103 5.77 19.40 8.16
N GLU A 104 6.88 18.91 7.63
CA GLU A 104 7.21 17.47 7.56
C GLU A 104 7.53 16.88 8.94
N HIS A 105 7.86 17.73 9.93
CA HIS A 105 8.12 17.34 11.32
C HIS A 105 6.92 17.58 12.25
N PHE A 106 6.05 18.53 11.93
CA PHE A 106 4.95 18.97 12.80
C PHE A 106 3.90 17.87 13.08
N HIS A 107 3.59 17.02 12.09
CA HIS A 107 2.47 16.06 12.18
C HIS A 107 2.76 14.78 12.99
N ARG A 108 3.88 14.69 13.70
CA ARG A 108 4.35 13.44 14.31
C ARG A 108 3.73 13.09 15.66
N SER A 109 3.13 14.04 16.36
CA SER A 109 2.61 13.90 17.73
C SER A 109 1.14 13.45 17.84
N ASP A 110 0.54 13.00 16.74
CA ASP A 110 -0.88 12.65 16.73
C ASP A 110 -1.16 11.34 17.50
N ALA A 111 -1.74 11.46 18.70
CA ALA A 111 -2.09 10.36 19.60
C ALA A 111 -3.07 9.34 18.97
N GLY A 112 -3.86 9.74 17.96
CA GLY A 112 -4.78 8.85 17.24
C GLY A 112 -4.11 7.95 16.20
N ARG A 113 -2.80 8.09 15.98
CA ARG A 113 -2.06 7.38 14.93
C ARG A 113 -2.09 5.85 15.12
N THR A 114 -1.98 5.36 16.36
CA THR A 114 -2.01 3.92 16.64
C THR A 114 -3.40 3.32 16.40
N GLN A 115 -4.46 4.00 16.83
CA GLN A 115 -5.84 3.54 16.60
C GLN A 115 -6.16 3.48 15.10
N ARG A 116 -5.84 4.54 14.34
CA ARG A 116 -6.04 4.55 12.87
C ARG A 116 -5.26 3.44 12.18
N ARG A 117 -4.04 3.11 12.63
CA ARG A 117 -3.25 1.98 12.11
C ARG A 117 -3.93 0.65 12.35
N THR A 118 -4.46 0.40 13.54
CA THR A 118 -5.13 -0.86 13.86
C THR A 118 -6.40 -1.03 13.03
N ILE A 119 -7.21 0.03 12.91
CA ILE A 119 -8.42 0.01 12.08
C ILE A 119 -8.06 -0.23 10.61
N GLN A 120 -7.04 0.48 10.09
CA GLN A 120 -6.59 0.30 8.71
C GLN A 120 -6.11 -1.14 8.46
N CYS A 121 -5.30 -1.70 9.37
CA CYS A 121 -4.85 -3.09 9.28
C CYS A 121 -6.02 -4.08 9.24
N ALA A 122 -7.04 -3.87 10.09
CA ALA A 122 -8.23 -4.71 10.10
C ALA A 122 -9.02 -4.60 8.78
N VAL A 123 -9.18 -3.39 8.23
CA VAL A 123 -9.83 -3.15 6.93
C VAL A 123 -9.05 -3.79 5.79
N ASP A 124 -7.72 -3.63 5.76
CA ASP A 124 -6.84 -4.19 4.73
C ASP A 124 -6.87 -5.73 4.77
N LEU A 125 -6.86 -6.34 5.97
CA LEU A 125 -7.01 -7.78 6.12
C LEU A 125 -8.38 -8.24 5.62
N ALA A 126 -9.47 -7.59 6.03
CA ALA A 126 -10.82 -7.95 5.60
C ALA A 126 -10.95 -7.88 4.06
N LEU A 127 -10.45 -6.80 3.46
CA LEU A 127 -10.55 -6.55 2.04
C LEU A 127 -9.64 -7.47 1.21
N PHE A 128 -8.35 -7.52 1.54
CA PHE A 128 -7.36 -8.19 0.69
C PHE A 128 -7.13 -9.66 1.03
N THR A 129 -7.58 -10.13 2.19
CA THR A 129 -7.40 -11.52 2.63
C THR A 129 -8.73 -12.20 2.98
N GLY A 130 -9.69 -11.48 3.58
CA GLY A 130 -11.00 -12.01 3.92
C GLY A 130 -11.82 -12.38 2.67
N ILE A 131 -11.98 -11.44 1.74
CA ILE A 131 -12.69 -11.67 0.47
C ILE A 131 -12.16 -12.89 -0.30
N PRO A 132 -10.86 -12.99 -0.64
CA PRO A 132 -10.35 -14.14 -1.38
C PRO A 132 -10.47 -15.45 -0.59
N THR A 133 -10.37 -15.42 0.75
CA THR A 133 -10.60 -16.61 1.58
C THR A 133 -12.03 -17.13 1.46
N VAL A 134 -13.02 -16.22 1.49
CA VAL A 134 -14.43 -16.58 1.29
C VAL A 134 -14.65 -17.13 -0.12
N ALA A 135 -14.07 -16.50 -1.15
CA ALA A 135 -14.18 -16.96 -2.52
C ALA A 135 -13.60 -18.38 -2.71
N LEU A 136 -12.44 -18.67 -2.11
CA LEU A 136 -11.83 -20.01 -2.06
C LEU A 136 -12.72 -21.03 -1.32
N ALA A 137 -13.29 -20.65 -0.17
CA ALA A 137 -14.16 -21.52 0.60
C ALA A 137 -15.43 -21.91 -0.18
N VAL A 138 -16.05 -20.94 -0.86
CA VAL A 138 -17.21 -21.18 -1.74
C VAL A 138 -16.81 -22.08 -2.91
N CYS A 139 -15.66 -21.83 -3.53
CA CYS A 139 -15.11 -22.64 -4.61
C CYS A 139 -14.98 -24.12 -4.20
N TRP A 140 -14.43 -24.41 -3.02
CA TRP A 140 -14.28 -25.78 -2.52
C TRP A 140 -15.62 -26.45 -2.19
N SER A 141 -16.61 -25.69 -1.70
CA SER A 141 -17.93 -26.23 -1.37
C SER A 141 -18.75 -26.69 -2.60
N GLY A 142 -18.41 -26.21 -3.79
CA GLY A 142 -19.10 -26.54 -5.05
C GLY A 142 -18.91 -27.97 -5.59
N GLY A 143 -18.15 -28.82 -4.89
CA GLY A 143 -18.09 -30.28 -5.11
C GLY A 143 -17.39 -30.77 -6.38
N ARG A 144 -17.19 -29.93 -7.41
CA ARG A 144 -16.61 -30.32 -8.70
C ARG A 144 -15.32 -29.55 -8.99
N ASN A 145 -14.26 -29.90 -8.27
CA ASN A 145 -12.94 -29.31 -8.44
C ASN A 145 -12.08 -30.16 -9.37
N SER A 146 -11.58 -29.58 -10.46
CA SER A 146 -10.57 -30.22 -11.29
C SER A 146 -9.21 -30.21 -10.60
N ALA A 147 -8.29 -31.11 -10.98
CA ALA A 147 -6.92 -31.09 -10.47
C ALA A 147 -6.20 -29.75 -10.70
N LEU A 148 -6.49 -29.09 -11.84
CA LEU A 148 -5.97 -27.76 -12.15
C LEU A 148 -6.53 -26.70 -11.19
N SER A 149 -7.84 -26.72 -10.92
CA SER A 149 -8.48 -25.79 -9.98
C SER A 149 -7.93 -25.93 -8.57
N LEU A 150 -7.62 -27.17 -8.14
CA LEU A 150 -6.98 -27.42 -6.85
C LEU A 150 -5.55 -26.85 -6.80
N ALA A 151 -4.74 -27.09 -7.83
CA ALA A 151 -3.38 -26.55 -7.91
C ALA A 151 -3.36 -25.01 -7.88
N VAL A 152 -4.25 -24.37 -8.64
CA VAL A 152 -4.40 -22.91 -8.64
C VAL A 152 -4.84 -22.40 -7.26
N SER A 153 -5.85 -23.03 -6.65
CA SER A 153 -6.33 -22.63 -5.32
C SER A 153 -5.25 -22.76 -4.23
N ALA A 154 -4.34 -23.73 -4.35
CA ALA A 154 -3.22 -23.88 -3.40
C ALA A 154 -2.23 -22.71 -3.50
N ILE A 155 -1.93 -22.25 -4.72
CA ILE A 155 -1.09 -21.07 -4.96
C ILE A 155 -1.77 -19.82 -4.41
N GLU A 156 -3.08 -19.68 -4.62
CA GLU A 156 -3.87 -18.55 -4.10
C GLU A 156 -3.90 -18.53 -2.57
N VAL A 157 -4.07 -19.68 -1.91
CA VAL A 157 -3.97 -19.78 -0.44
C VAL A 157 -2.60 -19.31 0.05
N ALA A 158 -1.51 -19.75 -0.60
CA ALA A 158 -0.17 -19.30 -0.26
C ALA A 158 0.00 -17.78 -0.45
N ALA A 159 -0.57 -17.21 -1.51
CA ALA A 159 -0.56 -15.78 -1.77
C ALA A 159 -1.34 -15.00 -0.68
N VAL A 160 -2.54 -15.47 -0.31
CA VAL A 160 -3.36 -14.87 0.76
C VAL A 160 -2.63 -14.90 2.10
N ILE A 161 -2.05 -16.04 2.49
CA ILE A 161 -1.29 -16.17 3.74
C ILE A 161 -0.07 -15.25 3.73
N THR A 162 0.69 -15.25 2.63
CA THR A 162 1.86 -14.40 2.47
C THR A 162 1.48 -12.92 2.62
N LEU A 163 0.39 -12.50 1.97
CA LEU A 163 -0.09 -11.14 2.06
C LEU A 163 -0.55 -10.79 3.49
N ALA A 164 -1.32 -11.65 4.14
CA ALA A 164 -1.76 -11.44 5.52
C ALA A 164 -0.57 -11.23 6.47
N ILE A 165 0.48 -12.04 6.34
CA ILE A 165 1.72 -11.89 7.12
C ILE A 165 2.35 -10.52 6.85
N HIS A 166 2.43 -10.07 5.59
CA HIS A 166 3.02 -8.78 5.26
C HIS A 166 2.19 -7.60 5.76
N ILE A 167 0.85 -7.65 5.67
CA ILE A 167 -0.04 -6.62 6.23
C ILE A 167 0.20 -6.48 7.74
N VAL A 168 0.19 -7.59 8.48
CA VAL A 168 0.41 -7.59 9.93
C VAL A 168 1.82 -7.11 10.29
N LYS A 169 2.85 -7.57 9.57
CA LYS A 169 4.24 -7.12 9.79
C LYS A 169 4.39 -5.62 9.53
N HIS A 170 3.76 -5.10 8.49
CA HIS A 170 3.81 -3.68 8.12
C HIS A 170 3.13 -2.79 9.15
N ALA A 171 1.98 -3.22 9.68
CA ALA A 171 1.33 -2.52 10.79
C ALA A 171 2.24 -2.45 12.03
N LYS A 172 3.00 -3.53 12.31
CA LYS A 172 3.92 -3.63 13.45
C LYS A 172 5.27 -2.93 13.24
N SER A 173 5.86 -2.94 12.04
CA SER A 173 7.21 -2.40 11.81
C SER A 173 7.29 -0.88 11.74
N SER A 174 6.15 -0.18 11.79
CA SER A 174 6.06 1.28 11.76
C SER A 174 6.26 1.96 13.14
N HIS A 175 7.01 1.29 14.02
CA HIS A 175 7.51 1.79 15.32
C HIS A 175 8.76 2.66 15.15
#